data_AF-A0A1C6VVT3-F1
#
_entry.id   AF-A0A1C6VVT3-F1
#
_cell.length_a   1.000
_cell.length_b   1.000
_cell.length_c   1.000
_cell.angle_alpha   90.00
_cell.angle_beta   90.00
_cell.angle_gamma   90.00
#
_symmetry.space_group_name_H-M   'P 1'
#
loop_
_entity.id
_entity.type
_entity.pdbx_description
1 polymer ?
#
loop_
_entity_poly.entity_id
_entity_poly.type
_entity_poly.pdbx_seq_one_letter_code
_entity_poly.pdbx_strand_id
1 'polypeptide(L)'
;METGGIESARTWLVTGQMARFVGLPESAWLDVKSGPYRLDDPRSAAELAKDVAAFANGGGGLLIVGFSTRREGSREIIEKLRPVPSGVVDLDRYRKLARERVQPHVRGLDIAFYSTDGDRGVLVIDVPRQHESAKPFIVDILEGRRAPAVAVPIRDGDATQWLSHSDLQKLLSAGWNALDGPRENIVLALHEAVASTLPMRDKPQVPLVGVGSGAMRREFETAYAAAGGESVLGHPTDAVTSLGPGFIQPLSGNSEQPGAILSALPGHGCAVVPDQIWESLCRAGGDANQESSISKIGLPKTPADGTPLIIDRDATVVELDGGSWRAGCLIRSSPHEPWMWRPIPRLDFQISYNSHWPDGGHVDVVVRAVLDISWQGFPQRSRSLSRAVRADHQALLPGTGFAAVLSSLSARRGATIALPPWQPAGGLHTYHSGTSSHMRACLAAPDGASALAANAILQLGSLRSSSSVIGYVDLSINLAAWRNVLVDSGASLPVDADIRLSLPEVIEVLTSAWSTALVLPTALAVSYDEMPLAAPPFIEMHLRAGTRADSGGGYRQLSLADAVDLSILGETSEVFRSETGLRVVGPFGLNRASQRRMVAEGLDELALGWGHFDIDSEALFAEITDWLL
;
A
#
# COMPACT_ATOMS: atom_id res chain seq x y z
N MET A 1 -30.49 22.84 -9.85
CA MET A 1 -29.64 22.90 -11.05
C MET A 1 -30.23 21.93 -12.04
N GLU A 2 -30.79 22.43 -13.15
CA GLU A 2 -31.31 21.59 -14.23
C GLU A 2 -30.22 20.62 -14.66
N THR A 3 -30.45 19.32 -14.47
CA THR A 3 -29.63 18.27 -15.09
C THR A 3 -29.86 18.37 -16.59
N GLY A 4 -29.08 19.22 -17.26
CA GLY A 4 -29.19 19.44 -18.70
C GLY A 4 -28.97 18.11 -19.41
N GLY A 5 -30.02 17.59 -20.03
CA GLY A 5 -29.91 16.41 -20.89
C GLY A 5 -29.28 16.78 -22.23
N ILE A 6 -29.07 15.76 -23.07
CA ILE A 6 -28.47 15.91 -24.41
C ILE A 6 -29.14 17.01 -25.26
N GLU A 7 -30.46 17.19 -25.18
CA GLU A 7 -31.18 18.24 -25.92
C GLU A 7 -30.87 19.66 -25.42
N SER A 8 -30.70 19.82 -24.11
CA SER A 8 -30.25 21.09 -23.53
C SER A 8 -28.83 21.40 -23.97
N ALA A 9 -27.96 20.40 -23.99
CA ALA A 9 -26.58 20.53 -24.48
C ALA A 9 -26.53 20.94 -25.96
N ARG A 10 -27.32 20.31 -26.83
CA ARG A 10 -27.46 20.71 -28.25
C ARG A 10 -27.92 22.16 -28.40
N THR A 11 -28.89 22.56 -27.59
CA THR A 11 -29.38 23.95 -27.58
C THR A 11 -28.28 24.94 -27.18
N TRP A 12 -27.45 24.60 -26.18
CA TRP A 12 -26.34 25.46 -25.78
C TRP A 12 -25.29 25.60 -26.86
N LEU A 13 -25.01 24.54 -27.62
CA LEU A 13 -24.09 24.59 -28.75
C LEU A 13 -24.59 25.57 -29.82
N VAL A 14 -25.84 25.45 -30.25
CA VAL A 14 -26.44 26.30 -31.29
C VAL A 14 -26.58 27.76 -30.83
N THR A 15 -26.86 28.00 -29.55
CA THR A 15 -27.02 29.34 -28.99
C THR A 15 -25.72 29.96 -28.46
N GLY A 16 -24.58 29.28 -28.61
CA GLY A 16 -23.27 29.78 -28.18
C GLY A 16 -23.04 29.79 -26.67
N GLN A 17 -23.86 29.08 -25.88
CA GLN A 17 -23.80 29.07 -24.41
C GLN A 17 -22.82 28.01 -23.86
N MET A 18 -21.59 27.98 -24.39
CA MET A 18 -20.57 26.96 -24.09
C MET A 18 -20.19 26.88 -22.60
N ALA A 19 -20.32 27.99 -21.86
CA ALA A 19 -20.03 28.03 -20.42
C ALA A 19 -20.91 27.10 -19.59
N ARG A 20 -22.11 26.72 -20.08
CA ARG A 20 -23.05 25.84 -19.37
C ARG A 20 -22.59 24.39 -19.25
N PHE A 21 -21.59 23.97 -20.01
CA PHE A 21 -20.98 22.66 -19.87
C PHE A 21 -20.07 22.56 -18.62
N VAL A 22 -19.56 23.69 -18.10
CA VAL A 22 -18.70 23.69 -16.92
C VAL A 22 -19.47 23.24 -15.69
N GLY A 23 -18.90 22.28 -14.95
CA GLY A 23 -19.50 21.66 -13.78
C GLY A 23 -20.38 20.45 -14.08
N LEU A 24 -20.63 20.11 -15.35
CA LEU A 24 -21.29 18.86 -15.70
C LEU A 24 -20.31 17.68 -15.56
N PRO A 25 -20.77 16.52 -15.06
CA PRO A 25 -20.00 15.30 -15.12
C PRO A 25 -19.99 14.75 -16.55
N GLU A 26 -18.89 14.13 -16.94
CA GLU A 26 -18.93 13.16 -18.03
C GLU A 26 -19.92 12.04 -17.70
N SER A 27 -20.58 11.53 -18.73
CA SER A 27 -21.69 10.60 -18.57
C SER A 27 -21.85 9.73 -19.81
N ALA A 28 -22.83 8.82 -19.77
CA ALA A 28 -23.13 7.93 -20.89
C ALA A 28 -23.49 8.64 -22.21
N TRP A 29 -23.79 9.96 -22.19
CA TRP A 29 -24.11 10.76 -23.38
C TRP A 29 -23.14 11.93 -23.60
N LEU A 30 -22.15 12.15 -22.74
CA LEU A 30 -21.24 13.31 -22.81
C LEU A 30 -19.82 12.92 -22.42
N ASP A 31 -18.87 13.15 -23.34
CA ASP A 31 -17.43 12.95 -23.14
C ASP A 31 -16.69 14.17 -23.72
N VAL A 32 -15.71 14.70 -22.98
CA VAL A 32 -14.96 15.88 -23.41
C VAL A 32 -13.46 15.63 -23.54
N LYS A 33 -12.85 16.24 -24.56
CA LYS A 33 -11.41 16.16 -24.78
C LYS A 33 -10.78 17.55 -24.67
N SER A 34 -9.58 17.61 -24.09
CA SER A 34 -8.83 18.86 -23.94
C SER A 34 -8.14 19.36 -25.20
N GLY A 35 -7.99 18.51 -26.21
CA GLY A 35 -7.34 18.83 -27.48
C GLY A 35 -7.89 17.99 -28.64
N PRO A 36 -7.68 18.43 -29.90
CA PRO A 36 -8.21 17.75 -31.07
C PRO A 36 -7.52 16.40 -31.29
N TYR A 37 -8.25 15.46 -31.90
CA TYR A 37 -7.66 14.23 -32.39
C TYR A 37 -6.69 14.54 -33.52
N ARG A 38 -5.48 13.99 -33.41
CA ARG A 38 -4.41 14.17 -34.41
C ARG A 38 -4.56 13.06 -35.45
N LEU A 39 -5.26 13.33 -36.53
CA LEU A 39 -5.63 12.28 -37.49
C LEU A 39 -4.45 11.67 -38.27
N ASP A 40 -3.26 12.28 -38.21
CA ASP A 40 -2.01 11.74 -38.76
C ASP A 40 -1.33 10.72 -37.82
N ASP A 41 -1.76 10.68 -36.55
CA ASP A 41 -1.32 9.70 -35.56
C ASP A 41 -2.30 8.51 -35.58
N PRO A 42 -1.85 7.30 -35.99
CA PRO A 42 -2.73 6.13 -36.09
C PRO A 42 -3.46 5.79 -34.78
N ARG A 43 -2.83 6.07 -33.62
CA ARG A 43 -3.44 5.82 -32.32
C ARG A 43 -4.58 6.80 -32.04
N SER A 44 -4.36 8.09 -32.32
CA SER A 44 -5.38 9.13 -32.14
C SER A 44 -6.53 9.00 -33.15
N ALA A 45 -6.23 8.53 -34.37
CA ALA A 45 -7.23 8.14 -35.37
C ALA A 45 -8.10 6.95 -34.92
N ALA A 46 -7.49 5.93 -34.32
CA ALA A 46 -8.21 4.77 -33.78
C ALA A 46 -9.08 5.15 -32.57
N GLU A 47 -8.61 6.07 -31.72
CA GLU A 47 -9.37 6.60 -30.58
C GLU A 47 -10.63 7.33 -31.03
N LEU A 48 -10.55 8.18 -32.06
CA LEU A 48 -11.74 8.82 -32.66
C LEU A 48 -12.77 7.79 -33.15
N ALA A 49 -12.33 6.76 -33.87
CA ALA A 49 -13.23 5.73 -34.39
C ALA A 49 -13.90 4.95 -33.26
N LYS A 50 -13.14 4.59 -32.22
CA LYS A 50 -13.63 3.90 -31.03
C LYS A 50 -14.70 4.72 -30.31
N ASP A 51 -14.44 6.00 -30.07
CA ASP A 51 -15.35 6.86 -29.30
C ASP A 51 -16.67 7.07 -30.07
N VAL A 52 -16.61 7.28 -31.39
CA VAL A 52 -17.81 7.38 -32.25
C VAL A 52 -18.63 6.09 -32.24
N ALA A 53 -17.98 4.93 -32.35
CA ALA A 53 -18.67 3.64 -32.33
C ALA A 53 -19.28 3.32 -30.96
N ALA A 54 -18.61 3.69 -29.87
CA ALA A 54 -19.12 3.52 -28.51
C ALA A 54 -20.44 4.27 -28.30
N PHE A 55 -20.52 5.54 -28.71
CA PHE A 55 -21.76 6.31 -28.64
C PHE A 55 -22.85 5.76 -29.57
N ALA A 56 -22.50 5.31 -30.77
CA ALA A 56 -23.45 4.73 -31.72
C ALA A 56 -24.06 3.40 -31.20
N ASN A 57 -23.29 2.62 -30.45
CA ASN A 57 -23.76 1.41 -29.77
C ASN A 57 -24.59 1.71 -28.51
N GLY A 58 -24.29 2.82 -27.83
CA GLY A 58 -25.05 3.32 -26.69
C GLY A 58 -26.36 4.02 -27.07
N GLY A 59 -26.70 5.06 -26.31
CA GLY A 59 -27.88 5.89 -26.53
C GLY A 59 -27.67 7.04 -27.54
N GLY A 60 -26.51 7.13 -28.19
CA GLY A 60 -26.00 8.36 -28.79
C GLY A 60 -25.37 9.29 -27.76
N GLY A 61 -24.79 10.40 -28.21
CA GLY A 61 -24.11 11.34 -27.32
C GLY A 61 -23.32 12.43 -28.05
N LEU A 62 -22.65 13.25 -27.24
CA LEU A 62 -21.81 14.36 -27.67
C LEU A 62 -20.36 14.11 -27.24
N LEU A 63 -19.46 14.15 -28.22
CA LEU A 63 -18.02 14.27 -28.01
C LEU A 63 -17.64 15.73 -28.26
N ILE A 64 -17.15 16.41 -27.23
CA ILE A 64 -16.83 17.85 -27.32
C ILE A 64 -15.34 18.07 -27.06
N VAL A 65 -14.66 18.62 -28.06
CA VAL A 65 -13.26 19.01 -27.95
C VAL A 65 -13.15 20.48 -27.62
N GLY A 66 -12.35 20.77 -26.60
CA GLY A 66 -12.08 22.12 -26.14
C GLY A 66 -12.52 22.37 -24.71
N PHE A 67 -12.53 21.34 -23.87
CA PHE A 67 -12.76 21.43 -22.43
C PHE A 67 -11.74 20.58 -21.67
N SER A 68 -11.33 21.01 -20.47
CA SER A 68 -10.59 20.11 -19.57
C SER A 68 -11.46 19.63 -18.43
N THR A 69 -11.16 18.43 -17.95
CA THR A 69 -11.82 17.82 -16.79
C THR A 69 -10.94 17.93 -15.54
N ARG A 70 -11.57 17.79 -14.39
CA ARG A 70 -10.94 17.47 -13.11
C ARG A 70 -11.59 16.22 -12.54
N ARG A 71 -10.81 15.43 -11.80
CA ARG A 71 -11.31 14.21 -11.18
C ARG A 71 -11.87 14.50 -9.80
N GLU A 72 -13.13 14.12 -9.56
CA GLU A 72 -13.78 14.14 -8.25
C GLU A 72 -14.28 12.73 -7.93
N GLY A 73 -13.53 12.00 -7.09
CA GLY A 73 -13.78 10.59 -6.80
C GLY A 73 -13.64 9.70 -8.05
N SER A 74 -14.73 9.04 -8.44
CA SER A 74 -14.82 8.19 -9.65
C SER A 74 -15.36 8.93 -10.88
N ARG A 75 -15.66 10.23 -10.80
CA ARG A 75 -16.25 11.02 -11.88
C ARG A 75 -15.28 12.04 -12.43
N GLU A 76 -15.34 12.27 -13.73
CA GLU A 76 -14.70 13.41 -14.39
C GLU A 76 -15.69 14.55 -14.51
N ILE A 77 -15.34 15.72 -13.99
CA ILE A 77 -16.17 16.92 -14.01
C ILE A 77 -15.53 17.94 -14.95
N ILE A 78 -16.31 18.50 -15.86
CA ILE A 78 -15.84 19.55 -16.78
C ILE A 78 -15.43 20.77 -15.96
N GLU A 79 -14.14 21.09 -15.99
CA GLU A 79 -13.53 22.13 -15.17
C GLU A 79 -13.55 23.51 -15.88
N LYS A 80 -13.16 23.56 -17.15
CA LYS A 80 -13.02 24.82 -17.88
C LYS A 80 -13.04 24.66 -19.40
N LEU A 81 -13.55 25.70 -20.07
CA LEU A 81 -13.49 25.86 -21.52
C LEU A 81 -12.05 26.17 -21.96
N ARG A 82 -11.58 25.44 -22.97
CA ARG A 82 -10.26 25.56 -23.62
C ARG A 82 -10.43 25.56 -25.16
N PRO A 83 -10.80 26.68 -25.77
CA PRO A 83 -11.07 26.73 -27.22
C PRO A 83 -9.82 26.33 -28.03
N VAL A 84 -10.01 25.53 -29.08
CA VAL A 84 -8.95 25.07 -29.98
C VAL A 84 -8.91 25.94 -31.25
N PRO A 85 -7.75 26.15 -31.88
CA PRO A 85 -7.67 26.87 -33.16
C PRO A 85 -8.41 26.13 -34.28
N SER A 86 -9.14 26.85 -35.12
CA SER A 86 -9.87 26.28 -36.27
C SER A 86 -8.90 25.71 -37.32
N GLY A 87 -7.72 26.32 -37.47
CA GLY A 87 -6.69 25.88 -38.42
C GLY A 87 -6.07 24.50 -38.13
N VAL A 88 -6.33 23.90 -36.96
CA VAL A 88 -5.88 22.53 -36.63
C VAL A 88 -7.00 21.49 -36.71
N VAL A 89 -8.20 21.88 -37.15
CA VAL A 89 -9.37 21.01 -37.26
C VAL A 89 -9.83 20.92 -38.72
N ASP A 90 -9.73 19.72 -39.29
CA ASP A 90 -10.21 19.42 -40.64
C ASP A 90 -11.48 18.55 -40.57
N LEU A 91 -12.65 19.19 -40.69
CA LEU A 91 -13.94 18.52 -40.53
C LEU A 91 -14.16 17.41 -41.56
N ASP A 92 -13.65 17.57 -42.78
CA ASP A 92 -13.84 16.59 -43.85
C ASP A 92 -12.98 15.35 -43.62
N ARG A 93 -11.76 15.52 -43.09
CA ARG A 93 -10.94 14.37 -42.66
C ARG A 93 -11.59 13.59 -41.51
N TYR A 94 -12.20 14.26 -40.54
CA TYR A 94 -12.93 13.60 -39.45
C TYR A 94 -14.11 12.77 -39.97
N ARG A 95 -14.94 13.36 -40.84
CA ARG A 95 -16.09 12.67 -41.46
C ARG A 95 -15.64 11.47 -42.30
N LYS A 96 -14.60 11.66 -43.11
CA LYS A 96 -14.05 10.60 -43.95
C LYS A 96 -13.50 9.44 -43.11
N LEU A 97 -12.76 9.73 -42.05
CA LEU A 97 -12.20 8.72 -41.18
C LEU A 97 -13.27 7.93 -40.43
N ALA A 98 -14.27 8.60 -39.85
CA ALA A 98 -15.40 7.93 -39.20
C ALA A 98 -16.17 7.03 -40.18
N ARG A 99 -16.35 7.49 -41.43
CA ARG A 99 -17.00 6.71 -42.49
C ARG A 99 -16.17 5.48 -42.90
N GLU A 100 -14.86 5.61 -42.95
CA GLU A 100 -13.95 4.52 -43.34
C GLU A 100 -13.75 3.48 -42.24
N ARG A 101 -13.78 3.89 -40.97
CA ARG A 101 -13.36 3.06 -39.84
C ARG A 101 -14.49 2.52 -38.97
N VAL A 102 -15.72 3.04 -39.11
CA VAL A 102 -16.89 2.62 -38.33
C VAL A 102 -17.91 1.97 -39.25
N GLN A 103 -18.24 0.70 -38.98
CA GLN A 103 -19.20 -0.08 -39.77
C GLN A 103 -20.35 -0.56 -38.86
N PRO A 104 -21.63 -0.36 -39.22
CA PRO A 104 -22.10 0.36 -40.40
C PRO A 104 -21.89 1.86 -40.25
N HIS A 105 -22.05 2.60 -41.35
CA HIS A 105 -21.99 4.05 -41.30
C HIS A 105 -23.01 4.61 -40.29
N VAL A 106 -22.53 5.44 -39.36
CA VAL A 106 -23.38 6.14 -38.39
C VAL A 106 -24.31 7.09 -39.15
N ARG A 107 -25.62 6.84 -39.09
CA ARG A 107 -26.60 7.68 -39.79
C ARG A 107 -26.81 8.97 -39.01
N GLY A 108 -26.76 10.10 -39.70
CA GLY A 108 -26.97 11.42 -39.09
C GLY A 108 -25.80 11.90 -38.22
N LEU A 109 -24.61 11.30 -38.33
CA LEU A 109 -23.40 11.82 -37.69
C LEU A 109 -23.16 13.26 -38.14
N ASP A 110 -23.16 14.19 -37.19
CA ASP A 110 -22.84 15.59 -37.43
C ASP A 110 -21.51 15.95 -36.78
N ILE A 111 -20.68 16.68 -37.53
CA ILE A 111 -19.37 17.14 -37.08
C ILE A 111 -19.28 18.61 -37.44
N ALA A 112 -19.28 19.46 -36.42
CA ALA A 112 -19.36 20.90 -36.57
C ALA A 112 -18.34 21.61 -35.67
N PHE A 113 -17.92 22.79 -36.12
CA PHE A 113 -17.05 23.68 -35.35
C PHE A 113 -17.84 24.93 -34.95
N TYR A 114 -17.89 25.21 -33.65
CA TYR A 114 -18.58 26.38 -33.11
C TYR A 114 -17.54 27.39 -32.63
N SER A 115 -17.46 28.56 -33.29
CA SER A 115 -16.54 29.63 -32.90
C SER A 115 -16.94 30.23 -31.55
N THR A 116 -15.96 30.40 -30.66
CA THR A 116 -16.13 31.13 -29.38
C THR A 116 -15.61 32.56 -29.48
N ASP A 117 -14.53 32.74 -30.24
CA ASP A 117 -13.93 34.05 -30.54
C ASP A 117 -12.97 33.91 -31.73
N GLY A 118 -13.20 34.67 -32.80
CA GLY A 118 -12.36 34.69 -33.99
C GLY A 118 -12.09 33.30 -34.59
N ASP A 119 -10.81 32.92 -34.62
CA ASP A 119 -10.30 31.67 -35.18
C ASP A 119 -10.27 30.50 -34.16
N ARG A 120 -10.87 30.66 -32.97
CA ARG A 120 -10.91 29.62 -31.94
C ARG A 120 -12.33 29.21 -31.60
N GLY A 121 -12.50 27.95 -31.22
CA GLY A 121 -13.81 27.40 -30.93
C GLY A 121 -13.78 25.99 -30.35
N VAL A 122 -14.92 25.33 -30.37
CA VAL A 122 -15.08 23.93 -29.95
C VAL A 122 -15.47 23.06 -31.14
N LEU A 123 -14.86 21.89 -31.23
CA LEU A 123 -15.25 20.85 -32.18
C LEU A 123 -16.27 19.94 -31.50
N VAL A 124 -17.39 19.71 -32.16
CA VAL A 124 -18.45 18.83 -31.68
C VAL A 124 -18.65 17.70 -32.68
N ILE A 125 -18.74 16.48 -32.14
CA ILE A 125 -19.17 15.30 -32.87
C ILE A 125 -20.47 14.83 -32.20
N ASP A 126 -21.59 15.07 -32.86
CA ASP A 126 -22.91 14.64 -32.41
C ASP A 126 -23.24 13.29 -33.04
N VAL A 127 -23.29 12.26 -32.20
CA VAL A 127 -23.62 10.89 -32.57
C VAL A 127 -25.08 10.65 -32.20
N PRO A 128 -26.02 10.68 -33.16
CA PRO A 128 -27.42 10.46 -32.83
C PRO A 128 -27.67 9.01 -32.45
N ARG A 129 -28.75 8.78 -31.70
CA ARG A 129 -29.21 7.43 -31.37
C ARG A 129 -29.43 6.63 -32.64
N GLN A 130 -28.75 5.49 -32.75
CA GLN A 130 -28.89 4.60 -33.88
C GLN A 130 -30.04 3.62 -33.64
N HIS A 131 -30.68 3.19 -34.73
CA HIS A 131 -31.71 2.17 -34.67
C HIS A 131 -31.09 0.86 -34.16
N GLU A 132 -31.79 0.12 -33.28
CA GLU A 132 -31.24 -1.12 -32.70
C GLU A 132 -30.84 -2.11 -33.81
N SER A 133 -31.62 -2.21 -34.90
CA SER A 133 -31.30 -3.05 -36.05
C SER A 133 -29.99 -2.71 -36.79
N ALA A 134 -29.43 -1.53 -36.57
CA ALA A 134 -28.14 -1.13 -37.13
C ALA A 134 -26.95 -1.52 -36.23
N LYS A 135 -27.20 -1.89 -34.97
CA LYS A 135 -26.17 -2.31 -34.03
C LYS A 135 -25.77 -3.78 -34.26
N PRO A 136 -24.54 -4.16 -33.90
CA PRO A 136 -23.48 -3.31 -33.36
C PRO A 136 -22.71 -2.53 -34.44
N PHE A 137 -22.18 -1.38 -34.04
CA PHE A 137 -21.17 -0.60 -34.76
C PHE A 137 -19.79 -1.10 -34.34
N ILE A 138 -18.99 -1.53 -35.32
CA ILE A 138 -17.65 -2.10 -35.11
C ILE A 138 -16.58 -1.19 -35.73
N VAL A 139 -15.36 -1.31 -35.23
CA VAL A 139 -14.20 -0.56 -35.73
C VAL A 139 -13.05 -1.49 -36.10
N ASP A 140 -12.26 -1.07 -37.09
CA ASP A 140 -11.05 -1.77 -37.49
C ASP A 140 -9.93 -1.55 -36.45
N ILE A 141 -9.49 -2.62 -35.78
CA ILE A 141 -8.31 -2.57 -34.89
C ILE A 141 -7.06 -2.72 -35.75
N LEU A 142 -6.52 -1.61 -36.26
CA LEU A 142 -5.22 -1.58 -36.95
C LEU A 142 -4.15 -0.97 -36.04
N GLU A 143 -3.59 -1.79 -35.15
CA GLU A 143 -2.33 -1.48 -34.46
C GLU A 143 -1.15 -2.17 -35.17
N GLY A 144 -0.48 -1.44 -36.08
CA GLY A 144 0.77 -1.90 -36.72
C GLY A 144 0.61 -3.06 -37.72
N ARG A 145 1.74 -3.73 -38.04
CA ARG A 145 1.84 -4.87 -38.99
C ARG A 145 1.24 -6.18 -38.45
N ARG A 146 0.11 -6.16 -37.76
CA ARG A 146 -0.61 -7.38 -37.35
C ARG A 146 -1.99 -7.43 -38.01
N ALA A 147 -2.40 -8.65 -38.37
CA ALA A 147 -3.69 -8.97 -38.98
C ALA A 147 -4.88 -8.50 -38.12
N PRO A 148 -6.09 -8.32 -38.70
CA PRO A 148 -7.28 -7.93 -37.94
C PRO A 148 -7.51 -8.88 -36.76
N ALA A 149 -7.99 -8.34 -35.63
CA ALA A 149 -8.19 -9.10 -34.38
C ALA A 149 -9.15 -10.29 -34.53
N VAL A 150 -10.03 -10.27 -35.54
CA VAL A 150 -10.94 -11.37 -35.90
C VAL A 150 -10.90 -11.55 -37.42
N ALA A 151 -10.63 -12.77 -37.88
CA ALA A 151 -10.63 -13.11 -39.30
C ALA A 151 -11.34 -14.46 -39.49
N VAL A 152 -12.34 -14.50 -40.37
CA VAL A 152 -13.10 -15.71 -40.67
C VAL A 152 -12.82 -16.12 -42.12
N PRO A 153 -11.89 -17.07 -42.33
CA PRO A 153 -11.63 -17.60 -43.67
C PRO A 153 -12.76 -18.52 -44.10
N ILE A 154 -13.31 -18.27 -45.28
CA ILE A 154 -14.27 -19.13 -45.97
C ILE A 154 -13.55 -19.77 -47.16
N ARG A 155 -13.55 -21.10 -47.17
CA ARG A 155 -13.05 -21.88 -48.29
C ARG A 155 -14.05 -21.76 -49.44
N ASP A 156 -13.60 -21.29 -50.60
CA ASP A 156 -14.39 -21.22 -51.82
C ASP A 156 -13.63 -21.93 -52.95
N GLY A 157 -14.00 -23.19 -53.18
CA GLY A 157 -13.24 -24.11 -54.04
C GLY A 157 -11.78 -24.26 -53.58
N ASP A 158 -10.85 -23.93 -54.47
CA ASP A 158 -9.41 -24.01 -54.21
C ASP A 158 -8.83 -22.75 -53.54
N ALA A 159 -9.61 -21.67 -53.43
CA ALA A 159 -9.20 -20.42 -52.82
C ALA A 159 -9.75 -20.27 -51.38
N THR A 160 -9.11 -19.40 -50.60
CA THR A 160 -9.60 -18.97 -49.29
C THR A 160 -9.95 -17.49 -49.38
N GLN A 161 -11.24 -17.18 -49.25
CA GLN A 161 -11.73 -15.81 -49.13
C GLN A 161 -11.90 -15.47 -47.65
N TRP A 162 -11.77 -14.20 -47.29
CA TRP A 162 -11.95 -13.75 -45.93
C TRP A 162 -13.28 -13.00 -45.85
N LEU A 163 -14.09 -13.27 -44.81
CA LEU A 163 -15.27 -12.46 -44.58
C LEU A 163 -14.87 -10.99 -44.44
N SER A 164 -15.56 -10.13 -45.19
CA SER A 164 -15.37 -8.69 -45.06
C SER A 164 -15.85 -8.20 -43.70
N HIS A 165 -15.32 -7.08 -43.21
CA HIS A 165 -15.84 -6.44 -41.99
C HIS A 165 -17.34 -6.13 -42.09
N SER A 166 -17.84 -5.84 -43.30
CA SER A 166 -19.28 -5.64 -43.54
C SER A 166 -20.09 -6.92 -43.29
N ASP A 167 -19.59 -8.07 -43.71
CA ASP A 167 -20.31 -9.34 -43.54
C ASP A 167 -20.22 -9.85 -42.10
N LEU A 168 -19.07 -9.66 -41.44
CA LEU A 168 -18.95 -9.89 -40.00
C LEU A 168 -19.93 -9.02 -39.20
N GLN A 169 -20.04 -7.73 -39.55
CA GLN A 169 -20.99 -6.83 -38.90
C GLN A 169 -22.44 -7.28 -39.13
N LYS A 170 -22.82 -7.71 -40.34
CA LYS A 170 -24.18 -8.22 -40.62
C LYS A 170 -24.51 -9.46 -39.79
N LEU A 171 -23.57 -10.40 -39.67
CA LEU A 171 -23.75 -11.62 -38.88
C LEU A 171 -23.87 -11.30 -37.38
N LEU A 172 -23.01 -10.42 -36.87
CA LEU A 172 -23.08 -9.94 -35.48
C LEU A 172 -24.39 -9.19 -35.22
N SER A 173 -24.83 -8.35 -36.17
CA SER A 173 -26.07 -7.59 -36.07
C SER A 173 -27.29 -8.49 -36.05
N ALA A 174 -27.32 -9.55 -36.86
CA ALA A 174 -28.41 -10.52 -36.84
C ALA A 174 -28.53 -11.20 -35.46
N GLY A 175 -27.41 -11.64 -34.88
CA GLY A 175 -27.39 -12.23 -33.53
C GLY A 175 -27.71 -11.23 -32.42
N TRP A 176 -27.15 -10.02 -32.51
CA TRP A 176 -27.38 -8.92 -31.56
C TRP A 176 -28.86 -8.55 -31.48
N ASN A 177 -29.52 -8.41 -32.63
CA ASN A 177 -30.93 -8.04 -32.69
C ASN A 177 -31.87 -9.19 -32.33
N ALA A 178 -31.48 -10.44 -32.58
CA ALA A 178 -32.25 -11.59 -32.11
C ALA A 178 -32.26 -11.72 -30.57
N LEU A 179 -31.30 -11.08 -29.88
CA LEU A 179 -31.09 -11.18 -28.43
C LEU A 179 -31.44 -9.90 -27.66
N ASP A 180 -31.93 -8.85 -28.34
CA ASP A 180 -32.12 -7.48 -27.81
C ASP A 180 -30.83 -6.88 -27.20
N GLY A 181 -29.69 -7.17 -27.83
CA GLY A 181 -28.36 -6.80 -27.36
C GLY A 181 -27.77 -7.76 -26.32
N PRO A 182 -26.52 -7.53 -25.91
CA PRO A 182 -25.84 -8.40 -24.97
C PRO A 182 -26.46 -8.26 -23.57
N ARG A 183 -27.16 -9.30 -23.12
CA ARG A 183 -27.48 -9.46 -21.69
C ARG A 183 -26.17 -9.73 -20.94
N GLU A 184 -26.03 -9.25 -19.71
CA GLU A 184 -24.78 -9.39 -18.92
C GLU A 184 -24.34 -10.86 -18.80
N ASN A 185 -25.30 -11.77 -18.66
CA ASN A 185 -25.07 -13.21 -18.69
C ASN A 185 -24.70 -13.77 -20.08
N ILE A 186 -25.13 -13.12 -21.18
CA ILE A 186 -24.71 -13.46 -22.55
C ILE A 186 -23.34 -12.87 -22.84
N VAL A 187 -22.94 -11.72 -22.28
CA VAL A 187 -21.54 -11.22 -22.37
C VAL A 187 -20.62 -12.14 -21.60
N LEU A 188 -21.00 -12.53 -20.38
CA LEU A 188 -20.26 -13.56 -19.64
C LEU A 188 -20.23 -14.86 -20.44
N ALA A 189 -21.38 -15.32 -20.96
CA ALA A 189 -21.44 -16.53 -21.76
C ALA A 189 -20.75 -16.39 -23.12
N LEU A 190 -20.58 -15.19 -23.70
CA LEU A 190 -19.78 -14.95 -24.90
C LEU A 190 -18.30 -14.83 -24.55
N HIS A 191 -17.94 -14.30 -23.38
CA HIS A 191 -16.58 -14.35 -22.88
C HIS A 191 -16.19 -15.83 -22.64
N GLU A 192 -17.07 -16.62 -22.05
CA GLU A 192 -16.93 -18.08 -21.87
C GLU A 192 -17.06 -18.84 -23.20
N ALA A 193 -17.94 -18.42 -24.12
CA ALA A 193 -18.13 -19.07 -25.43
C ALA A 193 -16.99 -18.74 -26.40
N VAL A 194 -16.49 -17.51 -26.43
CA VAL A 194 -15.28 -17.11 -27.18
C VAL A 194 -14.06 -17.79 -26.57
N ALA A 195 -14.01 -17.95 -25.25
CA ALA A 195 -12.99 -18.78 -24.60
C ALA A 195 -13.11 -20.27 -24.99
N SER A 196 -14.30 -20.76 -25.37
CA SER A 196 -14.55 -22.17 -25.71
C SER A 196 -14.77 -22.51 -27.19
N THR A 197 -14.86 -21.54 -28.11
CA THR A 197 -15.13 -21.77 -29.57
C THR A 197 -14.03 -21.32 -30.52
N LEU A 198 -12.89 -20.81 -30.03
CA LEU A 198 -11.67 -20.77 -30.85
C LEU A 198 -11.36 -22.21 -31.32
N PRO A 199 -11.05 -22.42 -32.61
CA PRO A 199 -10.84 -23.77 -33.14
C PRO A 199 -9.75 -24.45 -32.34
N MET A 200 -9.94 -25.76 -32.10
CA MET A 200 -8.91 -26.64 -31.61
C MET A 200 -7.63 -26.39 -32.43
N ARG A 201 -6.72 -25.60 -31.87
CA ARG A 201 -5.31 -25.98 -31.94
C ARG A 201 -5.30 -27.43 -31.46
N ASP A 202 -4.76 -28.30 -32.31
CA ASP A 202 -4.49 -29.71 -32.04
C ASP A 202 -4.74 -30.07 -30.59
N LYS A 203 -5.76 -30.90 -30.27
CA LYS A 203 -6.15 -31.37 -28.91
C LYS A 203 -5.50 -30.52 -27.82
N PRO A 204 -6.16 -29.52 -27.17
CA PRO A 204 -5.48 -28.60 -26.27
C PRO A 204 -4.60 -29.45 -25.39
N GLN A 205 -3.28 -29.36 -25.63
CA GLN A 205 -2.35 -30.20 -24.91
C GLN A 205 -2.62 -29.79 -23.49
N VAL A 206 -3.16 -30.71 -22.68
CA VAL A 206 -3.24 -30.54 -21.24
C VAL A 206 -1.85 -30.03 -20.86
N PRO A 207 -1.73 -28.77 -20.44
CA PRO A 207 -0.42 -28.18 -20.23
C PRO A 207 0.32 -29.12 -19.29
N LEU A 208 1.52 -29.54 -19.68
CA LEU A 208 2.29 -30.35 -18.76
C LEU A 208 2.62 -29.49 -17.54
N VAL A 209 2.72 -30.14 -16.40
CA VAL A 209 3.13 -29.49 -15.17
C VAL A 209 4.47 -28.76 -15.42
N GLY A 210 4.55 -27.50 -14.99
CA GLY A 210 5.73 -26.66 -15.17
C GLY A 210 5.92 -26.06 -16.58
N VAL A 211 5.04 -26.31 -17.55
CA VAL A 211 5.13 -25.65 -18.86
C VAL A 211 4.90 -24.15 -18.71
N GLY A 212 5.89 -23.35 -19.11
CA GLY A 212 5.89 -21.89 -18.95
C GLY A 212 6.84 -21.37 -17.86
N SER A 213 7.33 -22.23 -16.95
CA SER A 213 8.22 -21.82 -15.85
C SER A 213 9.71 -21.77 -16.24
N GLY A 214 10.05 -22.14 -17.47
CA GLY A 214 11.43 -22.14 -17.96
C GLY A 214 12.33 -23.09 -17.16
N ALA A 215 13.33 -22.55 -16.49
CA ALA A 215 14.29 -23.33 -15.70
C ALA A 215 13.66 -24.03 -14.48
N MET A 216 12.50 -23.54 -14.01
CA MET A 216 11.84 -24.04 -12.79
C MET A 216 10.88 -25.21 -13.03
N ARG A 217 10.94 -25.84 -14.22
CA ARG A 217 9.99 -26.89 -14.59
C ARG A 217 10.06 -28.09 -13.65
N ARG A 218 11.26 -28.45 -13.24
CA ARG A 218 11.53 -29.61 -12.38
C ARG A 218 10.87 -29.46 -11.00
N GLU A 219 10.88 -28.25 -10.45
CA GLU A 219 10.34 -27.93 -9.14
C GLU A 219 8.81 -28.11 -9.14
N PHE A 220 8.13 -27.65 -10.19
CA PHE A 220 6.69 -27.86 -10.38
C PHE A 220 6.35 -29.35 -10.54
N GLU A 221 7.09 -30.07 -11.38
CA GLU A 221 6.89 -31.51 -11.60
C GLU A 221 7.11 -32.32 -10.31
N THR A 222 8.12 -31.95 -9.52
CA THR A 222 8.44 -32.59 -8.24
C THR A 222 7.35 -32.36 -7.20
N ALA A 223 6.86 -31.12 -7.06
CA ALA A 223 5.79 -30.78 -6.12
C ALA A 223 4.46 -31.47 -6.48
N TYR A 224 4.11 -31.48 -7.76
CA TYR A 224 2.92 -32.16 -8.25
C TYR A 224 2.96 -33.67 -7.99
N ALA A 225 4.09 -34.32 -8.29
CA ALA A 225 4.26 -35.75 -8.01
C ALA A 225 4.20 -36.06 -6.51
N ALA A 226 4.85 -35.23 -5.67
CA ALA A 226 4.88 -35.40 -4.22
C ALA A 226 3.48 -35.29 -3.57
N ALA A 227 2.60 -34.48 -4.15
CA ALA A 227 1.23 -34.29 -3.68
C ALA A 227 0.20 -35.29 -4.25
N GLY A 228 0.67 -36.39 -4.87
CA GLY A 228 -0.21 -37.44 -5.39
C GLY A 228 -0.62 -37.28 -6.85
N GLY A 229 -0.04 -36.30 -7.55
CA GLY A 229 -0.18 -36.10 -9.00
C GLY A 229 -1.63 -36.00 -9.46
N GLU A 230 -1.90 -36.55 -10.64
CA GLU A 230 -3.18 -36.40 -11.34
C GLU A 230 -4.38 -36.95 -10.55
N SER A 231 -4.19 -38.06 -9.83
CA SER A 231 -5.28 -38.67 -9.05
C SER A 231 -5.80 -37.77 -7.93
N VAL A 232 -4.95 -36.90 -7.39
CA VAL A 232 -5.30 -36.03 -6.26
C VAL A 232 -5.54 -34.60 -6.74
N LEU A 233 -4.63 -34.05 -7.55
CA LEU A 233 -4.63 -32.65 -7.94
C LEU A 233 -5.29 -32.38 -9.28
N GLY A 234 -5.64 -33.42 -10.05
CA GLY A 234 -6.11 -33.27 -11.42
C GLY A 234 -5.03 -32.77 -12.36
N HIS A 235 -5.44 -32.19 -13.49
CA HIS A 235 -4.52 -31.71 -14.52
C HIS A 235 -4.31 -30.19 -14.44
N PRO A 236 -3.19 -29.66 -14.94
CA PRO A 236 -3.05 -28.23 -15.13
C PRO A 236 -4.14 -27.67 -16.05
N THR A 237 -4.78 -26.59 -15.63
CA THR A 237 -5.78 -25.88 -16.46
C THR A 237 -5.11 -24.90 -17.41
N ASP A 238 -3.97 -24.34 -16.98
CA ASP A 238 -3.21 -23.34 -17.71
C ASP A 238 -1.70 -23.63 -17.68
N ALA A 239 -0.97 -22.96 -18.58
CA ALA A 239 0.49 -22.87 -18.46
C ALA A 239 0.86 -22.06 -17.21
N VAL A 240 2.09 -22.25 -16.73
CA VAL A 240 2.66 -21.45 -15.65
C VAL A 240 2.69 -19.98 -16.08
N THR A 241 2.13 -19.11 -15.25
CA THR A 241 2.13 -17.65 -15.46
C THR A 241 2.85 -16.93 -14.33
N SER A 242 3.39 -15.75 -14.63
CA SER A 242 3.92 -14.85 -13.60
C SER A 242 2.77 -14.16 -12.87
N LEU A 243 2.83 -14.15 -11.53
CA LEU A 243 1.92 -13.41 -10.69
C LEU A 243 2.69 -12.82 -9.50
N GLY A 244 2.73 -11.49 -9.42
CA GLY A 244 3.51 -10.79 -8.40
C GLY A 244 4.98 -11.21 -8.40
N PRO A 245 5.53 -11.73 -7.27
CA PRO A 245 6.96 -12.01 -7.17
C PRO A 245 7.38 -13.37 -7.73
N GLY A 246 6.45 -14.18 -8.25
CA GLY A 246 6.78 -15.53 -8.68
C GLY A 246 5.85 -16.09 -9.75
N PHE A 247 5.73 -17.40 -9.73
CA PHE A 247 5.06 -18.18 -10.77
C PHE A 247 3.95 -19.02 -10.17
N ILE A 248 2.85 -19.19 -10.92
CA ILE A 248 1.72 -20.02 -10.52
C ILE A 248 1.24 -20.92 -11.64
N GLN A 249 0.68 -22.07 -11.29
CA GLN A 249 -0.03 -22.95 -12.23
C GLN A 249 -1.29 -23.53 -11.55
N PRO A 250 -2.49 -23.16 -12.02
CA PRO A 250 -3.73 -23.72 -11.52
C PRO A 250 -3.95 -25.16 -11.98
N LEU A 251 -4.54 -25.97 -11.10
CA LEU A 251 -4.87 -27.38 -11.34
C LEU A 251 -6.38 -27.60 -11.18
N SER A 252 -6.93 -28.54 -11.94
CA SER A 252 -8.37 -28.78 -12.03
C SER A 252 -9.00 -29.42 -10.79
N GLY A 253 -8.19 -30.06 -9.94
CA GLY A 253 -8.69 -30.93 -8.88
C GLY A 253 -9.36 -32.19 -9.44
N ASN A 254 -10.12 -32.88 -8.59
CA ASN A 254 -10.88 -34.06 -8.95
C ASN A 254 -12.33 -33.97 -8.43
N SER A 255 -13.14 -35.03 -8.61
CA SER A 255 -14.54 -35.03 -8.19
C SER A 255 -14.77 -34.92 -6.68
N GLU A 256 -13.77 -35.24 -5.86
CA GLU A 256 -13.85 -35.25 -4.40
C GLU A 256 -13.18 -34.03 -3.76
N GLN A 257 -12.25 -33.39 -4.47
CA GLN A 257 -11.41 -32.32 -3.97
C GLN A 257 -11.33 -31.18 -5.00
N PRO A 258 -11.65 -29.92 -4.60
CA PRO A 258 -11.37 -28.76 -5.43
C PRO A 258 -9.88 -28.68 -5.78
N GLY A 259 -9.58 -27.89 -6.81
CA GLY A 259 -8.25 -27.69 -7.33
C GLY A 259 -7.23 -27.17 -6.31
N ALA A 260 -6.01 -27.07 -6.80
CA ALA A 260 -4.91 -26.47 -6.08
C ALA A 260 -4.09 -25.60 -7.04
N ILE A 261 -3.34 -24.67 -6.47
CA ILE A 261 -2.41 -23.83 -7.20
C ILE A 261 -0.99 -24.30 -6.86
N LEU A 262 -0.24 -24.69 -7.89
CA LEU A 262 1.21 -24.77 -7.76
C LEU A 262 1.77 -23.35 -7.77
N SER A 263 2.61 -23.01 -6.80
CA SER A 263 3.23 -21.68 -6.72
C SER A 263 4.73 -21.80 -6.42
N ALA A 264 5.55 -20.91 -6.97
CA ALA A 264 6.99 -20.93 -6.72
C ALA A 264 7.60 -19.53 -6.83
N LEU A 265 8.58 -19.25 -5.97
CA LEU A 265 9.43 -18.06 -6.07
C LEU A 265 10.66 -18.36 -6.93
N PRO A 266 11.18 -17.39 -7.71
CA PRO A 266 12.36 -17.59 -8.55
C PRO A 266 13.55 -18.19 -7.77
N GLY A 267 14.04 -19.35 -8.20
CA GLY A 267 15.18 -20.03 -7.56
C GLY A 267 14.85 -20.83 -6.29
N HIS A 268 13.57 -20.96 -5.94
CA HIS A 268 13.10 -21.76 -4.81
C HIS A 268 12.28 -22.98 -5.27
N GLY A 269 12.01 -23.91 -4.34
CA GLY A 269 11.10 -25.03 -4.59
C GLY A 269 9.66 -24.58 -4.86
N CYS A 270 8.81 -25.52 -5.25
CA CYS A 270 7.39 -25.27 -5.53
C CYS A 270 6.49 -25.71 -4.36
N ALA A 271 5.47 -24.90 -4.08
CA ALA A 271 4.43 -25.17 -3.10
C ALA A 271 3.11 -25.55 -3.76
N VAL A 272 2.38 -26.50 -3.17
CA VAL A 272 1.02 -26.89 -3.54
C VAL A 272 0.05 -26.22 -2.56
N VAL A 273 -0.77 -25.30 -3.08
CA VAL A 273 -1.66 -24.45 -2.28
C VAL A 273 -3.12 -24.83 -2.56
N PRO A 274 -3.88 -25.32 -1.57
CA PRO A 274 -5.30 -25.56 -1.74
C PRO A 274 -6.07 -24.30 -2.15
N ASP A 275 -7.07 -24.44 -3.02
CA ASP A 275 -7.85 -23.30 -3.57
C ASP A 275 -8.40 -22.35 -2.49
N GLN A 276 -8.88 -22.89 -1.36
CA GLN A 276 -9.42 -22.08 -0.25
C GLN A 276 -8.37 -21.17 0.39
N ILE A 277 -7.14 -21.67 0.53
CA ILE A 277 -6.01 -20.90 1.06
C ILE A 277 -5.54 -19.91 -0.01
N TRP A 278 -5.55 -20.31 -1.29
CA TRP A 278 -5.24 -19.42 -2.40
C TRP A 278 -6.18 -18.22 -2.48
N GLU A 279 -7.49 -18.42 -2.38
CA GLU A 279 -8.46 -17.32 -2.33
C GLU A 279 -8.20 -16.34 -1.17
N SER A 280 -7.74 -16.88 -0.04
CA SER A 280 -7.39 -16.08 1.13
C SER A 280 -6.13 -15.26 0.90
N LEU A 281 -5.10 -15.83 0.25
CA LEU A 281 -3.91 -15.09 -0.20
C LEU A 281 -4.30 -13.93 -1.14
N CYS A 282 -5.17 -14.18 -2.12
CA CYS A 282 -5.62 -13.18 -3.07
C CYS A 282 -6.33 -11.97 -2.43
N ARG A 283 -6.85 -12.11 -1.21
CA ARG A 283 -7.56 -11.04 -0.48
C ARG A 283 -6.74 -10.42 0.65
N ALA A 284 -5.71 -11.11 1.16
CA ALA A 284 -4.99 -10.68 2.35
C ALA A 284 -4.23 -9.34 2.19
N GLY A 285 -3.85 -8.99 0.95
CA GLY A 285 -3.22 -7.70 0.63
C GLY A 285 -4.16 -6.49 0.61
N GLY A 286 -5.48 -6.72 0.75
CA GLY A 286 -6.50 -5.66 0.83
C GLY A 286 -6.89 -5.01 -0.48
N ASP A 287 -6.41 -5.53 -1.62
CA ASP A 287 -6.78 -5.03 -2.93
C ASP A 287 -7.85 -5.92 -3.57
N ALA A 288 -8.73 -5.30 -4.34
CA ALA A 288 -9.72 -6.02 -5.16
C ALA A 288 -9.07 -6.82 -6.31
N ASN A 289 -7.83 -6.48 -6.69
CA ASN A 289 -7.06 -7.19 -7.71
C ASN A 289 -6.10 -8.19 -7.03
N GLN A 290 -6.24 -9.47 -7.38
CA GLN A 290 -5.39 -10.56 -6.94
C GLN A 290 -3.89 -10.30 -7.16
N GLU A 291 -3.50 -9.79 -8.34
CA GLU A 291 -2.09 -9.54 -8.66
C GLU A 291 -1.48 -8.51 -7.70
N SER A 292 -2.25 -7.47 -7.37
CA SER A 292 -1.81 -6.43 -6.43
C SER A 292 -1.66 -6.98 -5.01
N SER A 293 -2.61 -7.80 -4.56
CA SER A 293 -2.53 -8.46 -3.24
C SER A 293 -1.32 -9.40 -3.14
N ILE A 294 -1.11 -10.27 -4.13
CA ILE A 294 0.03 -11.21 -4.15
C ILE A 294 1.37 -10.46 -4.26
N SER A 295 1.43 -9.39 -5.04
CA SER A 295 2.61 -8.51 -5.11
C SER A 295 2.96 -7.84 -3.78
N LYS A 296 1.97 -7.65 -2.90
CA LYS A 296 2.18 -7.16 -1.53
C LYS A 296 2.66 -8.26 -0.61
N ILE A 297 1.85 -9.30 -0.41
CA ILE A 297 2.04 -10.28 0.66
C ILE A 297 3.05 -11.39 0.34
N GLY A 298 3.30 -11.64 -0.95
CA GLY A 298 4.17 -12.72 -1.40
C GLY A 298 3.46 -14.03 -1.73
N LEU A 299 4.27 -15.06 -1.97
CA LEU A 299 3.85 -16.44 -2.23
C LEU A 299 4.40 -17.37 -1.15
N PRO A 300 3.83 -18.58 -0.97
CA PRO A 300 4.33 -19.56 -0.01
C PRO A 300 5.82 -19.83 -0.13
N LYS A 301 6.51 -19.70 1.00
CA LYS A 301 7.95 -19.91 1.11
C LYS A 301 8.24 -21.40 1.24
N THR A 302 9.01 -21.94 0.32
CA THR A 302 9.46 -23.33 0.38
C THR A 302 10.72 -23.50 1.24
N PRO A 303 10.92 -24.68 1.84
CA PRO A 303 12.16 -25.03 2.52
C PRO A 303 13.42 -24.76 1.69
N ALA A 304 14.49 -24.32 2.34
CA ALA A 304 15.75 -23.98 1.67
C ALA A 304 16.47 -25.20 1.06
N ASP A 305 16.13 -26.41 1.50
CA ASP A 305 16.67 -27.66 0.96
C ASP A 305 16.03 -28.06 -0.39
N GLY A 306 15.08 -27.26 -0.89
CA GLY A 306 14.41 -27.48 -2.18
C GLY A 306 13.26 -28.49 -2.11
N THR A 307 12.91 -29.00 -0.93
CA THR A 307 11.77 -29.89 -0.75
C THR A 307 10.46 -29.16 -1.09
N PRO A 308 9.54 -29.79 -1.86
CA PRO A 308 8.23 -29.20 -2.10
C PRO A 308 7.44 -28.94 -0.82
N LEU A 309 6.72 -27.81 -0.78
CA LEU A 309 5.81 -27.51 0.32
C LEU A 309 4.39 -27.93 -0.05
N ILE A 310 3.84 -28.94 0.61
CA ILE A 310 2.43 -29.34 0.41
C ILE A 310 1.63 -28.75 1.57
N ILE A 311 0.77 -27.77 1.29
CA ILE A 311 0.00 -27.09 2.33
C ILE A 311 -1.28 -27.88 2.60
N ASP A 312 -1.46 -28.28 3.85
CA ASP A 312 -2.69 -28.95 4.30
C ASP A 312 -3.87 -27.97 4.31
N ARG A 313 -5.08 -28.46 4.02
CA ARG A 313 -6.31 -27.65 4.02
C ARG A 313 -6.64 -27.09 5.39
N ASP A 314 -6.24 -27.78 6.45
CA ASP A 314 -6.43 -27.41 7.85
C ASP A 314 -5.25 -26.62 8.41
N ALA A 315 -4.25 -26.28 7.58
CA ALA A 315 -3.11 -25.47 7.99
C ALA A 315 -3.59 -24.17 8.66
N THR A 316 -2.97 -23.78 9.76
CA THR A 316 -3.28 -22.53 10.48
C THR A 316 -2.22 -21.46 10.27
N VAL A 317 -1.08 -21.83 9.68
CA VAL A 317 0.05 -20.95 9.39
C VAL A 317 0.62 -21.32 8.01
N VAL A 318 0.86 -20.30 7.18
CA VAL A 318 1.60 -20.44 5.91
C VAL A 318 2.63 -19.32 5.85
N GLU A 319 3.92 -19.68 5.84
CA GLU A 319 5.00 -18.71 5.63
C GLU A 319 5.00 -18.21 4.18
N LEU A 320 5.21 -16.91 3.98
CA LEU A 320 5.19 -16.22 2.69
C LEU A 320 6.46 -15.40 2.51
N ASP A 321 6.90 -15.26 1.26
CA ASP A 321 8.06 -14.45 0.89
C ASP A 321 7.94 -13.86 -0.53
N GLY A 322 8.90 -13.01 -0.91
CA GLY A 322 9.02 -12.39 -2.23
C GLY A 322 8.13 -11.16 -2.45
N GLY A 323 7.09 -10.97 -1.66
CA GLY A 323 6.23 -9.79 -1.73
C GLY A 323 6.95 -8.48 -1.34
N SER A 324 6.39 -7.35 -1.76
CA SER A 324 6.89 -6.01 -1.36
C SER A 324 6.78 -5.75 0.15
N TRP A 325 5.91 -6.46 0.86
CA TRP A 325 5.84 -6.46 2.33
C TRP A 325 6.91 -7.32 3.00
N ARG A 326 7.70 -8.05 2.19
CA ARG A 326 8.73 -9.02 2.55
C ARG A 326 8.16 -10.20 3.33
N ALA A 327 9.04 -10.95 3.99
CA ALA A 327 8.69 -12.16 4.74
C ALA A 327 7.56 -11.91 5.76
N GLY A 328 6.57 -12.80 5.72
CA GLY A 328 5.39 -12.76 6.58
C GLY A 328 4.74 -14.14 6.68
N CYS A 329 3.66 -14.23 7.42
CA CYS A 329 2.85 -15.43 7.54
C CYS A 329 1.39 -15.08 7.31
N LEU A 330 0.68 -15.95 6.60
CA LEU A 330 -0.77 -16.04 6.73
C LEU A 330 -1.07 -16.87 7.97
N ILE A 331 -1.88 -16.37 8.89
CA ILE A 331 -2.27 -17.06 10.13
C ILE A 331 -3.79 -17.04 10.34
N ARG A 332 -4.33 -18.09 10.97
CA ARG A 332 -5.73 -18.16 11.44
C ARG A 332 -5.80 -18.99 12.72
N SER A 333 -6.78 -18.70 13.59
CA SER A 333 -6.90 -19.38 14.88
C SER A 333 -7.40 -20.82 14.78
N SER A 334 -8.20 -21.14 13.75
CA SER A 334 -8.66 -22.49 13.43
C SER A 334 -8.97 -22.63 11.94
N PRO A 335 -9.17 -23.84 11.40
CA PRO A 335 -9.48 -24.05 9.98
C PRO A 335 -10.72 -23.31 9.45
N HIS A 336 -11.62 -22.86 10.33
CA HIS A 336 -12.86 -22.16 9.97
C HIS A 336 -12.78 -20.63 10.17
N GLU A 337 -11.70 -20.15 10.77
CA GLU A 337 -11.48 -18.73 11.03
C GLU A 337 -10.80 -18.04 9.83
N PRO A 338 -11.01 -16.72 9.64
CA PRO A 338 -10.43 -16.01 8.53
C PRO A 338 -8.91 -15.94 8.65
N TRP A 339 -8.26 -16.05 7.50
CA TRP A 339 -6.83 -15.86 7.37
C TRP A 339 -6.45 -14.38 7.48
N MET A 340 -5.37 -14.10 8.18
CA MET A 340 -4.78 -12.77 8.27
C MET A 340 -3.29 -12.82 8.03
N TRP A 341 -2.81 -11.86 7.25
CA TRP A 341 -1.38 -11.68 7.08
C TRP A 341 -0.77 -11.00 8.31
N ARG A 342 0.39 -11.51 8.75
CA ARG A 342 1.23 -10.92 9.80
C ARG A 342 2.68 -10.91 9.35
N PRO A 343 3.43 -9.82 9.61
CA PRO A 343 4.85 -9.78 9.30
C PRO A 343 5.64 -10.73 10.21
N ILE A 344 6.73 -11.29 9.70
CA ILE A 344 7.77 -11.89 10.56
C ILE A 344 8.61 -10.73 11.14
N PRO A 345 8.79 -10.66 12.47
CA PRO A 345 9.58 -9.61 13.10
C PRO A 345 11.00 -9.54 12.52
N ARG A 346 11.46 -8.34 12.17
CA ARG A 346 12.81 -8.14 11.61
C ARG A 346 13.31 -6.72 11.83
N LEU A 347 14.63 -6.59 11.80
CA LEU A 347 15.30 -5.29 11.74
C LEU A 347 15.18 -4.67 10.33
N ASP A 348 15.02 -3.36 10.32
CA ASP A 348 15.03 -2.46 9.18
C ASP A 348 15.71 -1.16 9.63
N PHE A 349 16.41 -0.46 8.74
CA PHE A 349 17.07 0.81 9.06
C PHE A 349 16.53 1.98 8.23
N GLN A 350 15.41 1.77 7.53
CA GLN A 350 14.66 2.85 6.91
C GLN A 350 13.86 3.62 7.97
N ILE A 351 14.31 4.84 8.28
CA ILE A 351 13.70 5.72 9.30
C ILE A 351 12.90 6.83 8.61
N SER A 352 11.79 7.25 9.20
CA SER A 352 10.91 8.28 8.63
C SER A 352 10.35 9.28 9.63
N TYR A 353 10.42 9.03 10.94
CA TYR A 353 9.82 9.88 11.99
C TYR A 353 10.81 10.75 12.78
N ASN A 354 12.00 11.04 12.24
CA ASN A 354 13.03 11.78 12.98
C ASN A 354 12.61 13.19 13.47
N SER A 355 11.68 13.86 12.78
CA SER A 355 11.45 15.32 12.88
C SER A 355 10.02 15.76 13.26
N HIS A 356 9.07 14.84 13.47
CA HIS A 356 7.63 15.18 13.52
C HIS A 356 7.04 15.43 14.92
N TRP A 357 7.80 15.13 15.97
CA TRP A 357 7.32 15.00 17.35
C TRP A 357 8.25 15.76 18.29
N PRO A 358 7.79 16.16 19.51
CA PRO A 358 8.36 17.27 20.25
C PRO A 358 9.88 17.31 20.15
N ASP A 359 10.41 18.35 19.51
CA ASP A 359 11.78 18.74 19.76
C ASP A 359 11.79 19.18 21.21
N GLY A 360 12.26 18.31 22.09
CA GLY A 360 12.20 18.43 23.55
C GLY A 360 12.96 19.62 24.14
N GLY A 361 13.06 20.74 23.43
CA GLY A 361 13.90 21.88 23.78
C GLY A 361 15.38 21.50 23.75
N HIS A 362 16.16 22.29 24.49
CA HIS A 362 17.58 22.02 24.75
C HIS A 362 17.68 20.93 25.83
N VAL A 363 17.66 19.66 25.39
CA VAL A 363 17.87 18.47 26.22
C VAL A 363 19.16 17.79 25.84
N ASP A 364 19.78 17.07 26.79
CA ASP A 364 21.03 16.37 26.54
C ASP A 364 20.81 15.06 25.77
N VAL A 365 19.83 14.25 26.17
CA VAL A 365 19.52 12.93 25.58
C VAL A 365 18.03 12.81 25.30
N VAL A 366 17.67 12.21 24.17
CA VAL A 366 16.31 11.72 23.86
C VAL A 366 16.38 10.27 23.42
N VAL A 367 15.62 9.41 24.09
CA VAL A 367 15.39 8.00 23.72
C VAL A 367 13.91 7.85 23.36
N ARG A 368 13.61 7.38 22.15
CA ARG A 368 12.25 7.46 21.58
C ARG A 368 11.87 6.17 20.88
N ALA A 369 10.60 5.79 20.97
CA ALA A 369 9.96 4.75 20.15
C ALA A 369 8.66 5.27 19.51
N VAL A 370 8.46 4.98 18.23
CA VAL A 370 7.32 5.44 17.43
C VAL A 370 6.74 4.25 16.66
N LEU A 371 5.60 3.77 17.12
CA LEU A 371 4.81 2.72 16.50
C LEU A 371 3.88 3.32 15.43
N ASP A 372 3.84 2.73 14.24
CA ASP A 372 2.85 3.02 13.19
C ASP A 372 2.17 1.73 12.76
N ILE A 373 0.84 1.71 12.89
CA ILE A 373 0.00 0.58 12.50
C ILE A 373 -1.06 1.09 11.55
N SER A 374 -1.18 0.45 10.39
CA SER A 374 -2.22 0.76 9.42
C SER A 374 -3.14 -0.44 9.24
N TRP A 375 -4.44 -0.28 9.48
CA TRP A 375 -5.44 -1.32 9.23
C TRP A 375 -6.26 -1.04 7.97
N GLN A 376 -6.70 -2.11 7.32
CA GLN A 376 -7.64 -2.04 6.21
C GLN A 376 -9.03 -1.69 6.74
N GLY A 377 -9.75 -0.81 6.03
CA GLY A 377 -11.11 -0.46 6.39
C GLY A 377 -11.26 0.27 7.73
N PHE A 378 -10.16 0.77 8.32
CA PHE A 378 -10.21 1.51 9.59
C PHE A 378 -11.27 2.63 9.49
N PRO A 379 -12.32 2.59 10.34
CA PRO A 379 -13.54 3.31 10.08
C PRO A 379 -13.31 4.82 10.10
N GLN A 380 -13.56 5.47 8.95
CA GLN A 380 -13.53 6.94 8.82
C GLN A 380 -14.51 7.69 9.74
N ARG A 381 -15.32 7.00 10.56
CA ARG A 381 -16.23 7.60 11.53
C ARG A 381 -15.52 8.09 12.81
N SER A 382 -14.32 7.59 13.11
CA SER A 382 -13.52 8.04 14.26
C SER A 382 -12.44 9.04 13.84
N ARG A 383 -12.83 10.16 13.21
CA ARG A 383 -11.87 11.24 12.85
C ARG A 383 -11.38 12.04 14.05
N SER A 384 -11.87 11.74 15.27
CA SER A 384 -11.42 12.41 16.48
C SER A 384 -11.35 11.47 17.68
N LEU A 385 -10.34 11.70 18.53
CA LEU A 385 -10.20 11.08 19.83
C LEU A 385 -11.25 11.66 20.78
N SER A 386 -12.19 10.80 21.18
CA SER A 386 -13.24 11.15 22.15
C SER A 386 -12.65 11.43 23.53
N ARG A 387 -13.46 12.02 24.43
CA ARG A 387 -13.06 12.20 25.83
C ARG A 387 -12.76 10.87 26.53
N ALA A 388 -13.50 9.81 26.21
CA ALA A 388 -13.30 8.48 26.77
C ALA A 388 -11.93 7.94 26.35
N VAL A 389 -11.61 7.96 25.05
CA VAL A 389 -10.32 7.51 24.51
C VAL A 389 -9.14 8.26 25.15
N ARG A 390 -9.28 9.57 25.42
CA ARG A 390 -8.23 10.35 26.09
C ARG A 390 -8.05 9.95 27.55
N ALA A 391 -9.13 9.63 28.24
CA ALA A 391 -9.08 9.13 29.61
C ALA A 391 -8.45 7.73 29.65
N ASP A 392 -8.81 6.86 28.71
CA ASP A 392 -8.25 5.51 28.58
C ASP A 392 -6.74 5.59 28.25
N HIS A 393 -6.34 6.47 27.33
CA HIS A 393 -4.93 6.73 27.03
C HIS A 393 -4.14 7.10 28.29
N GLN A 394 -4.66 8.00 29.14
CA GLN A 394 -4.01 8.34 30.41
C GLN A 394 -3.97 7.17 31.40
N ALA A 395 -5.07 6.40 31.48
CA ALA A 395 -5.22 5.30 32.43
C ALA A 395 -4.31 4.09 32.12
N LEU A 396 -3.93 3.89 30.85
CA LEU A 396 -3.04 2.80 30.43
C LEU A 396 -1.60 3.01 30.91
N LEU A 397 -1.11 4.25 30.91
CA LEU A 397 0.32 4.55 31.07
C LEU A 397 0.96 4.04 32.38
N PRO A 398 0.33 4.17 33.56
CA PRO A 398 0.88 3.65 34.81
C PRO A 398 1.15 2.13 34.78
N GLY A 399 0.37 1.36 34.00
CA GLY A 399 0.49 -0.09 33.90
C GLY A 399 1.56 -0.60 32.91
N THR A 400 2.17 0.28 32.13
CA THR A 400 3.09 -0.12 31.03
C THR A 400 4.53 -0.42 31.46
N GLY A 401 4.86 -0.22 32.73
CA GLY A 401 6.21 -0.45 33.26
C GLY A 401 7.25 0.63 32.89
N PHE A 402 6.92 1.59 32.02
CA PHE A 402 7.84 2.68 31.64
C PHE A 402 8.27 3.53 32.83
N ALA A 403 7.34 3.85 33.74
CA ALA A 403 7.68 4.57 34.96
C ALA A 403 8.65 3.78 35.86
N ALA A 404 8.55 2.45 35.89
CA ALA A 404 9.43 1.58 36.68
C ALA A 404 10.87 1.58 36.12
N VAL A 405 11.04 1.57 34.80
CA VAL A 405 12.36 1.74 34.16
C VAL A 405 13.03 3.01 34.66
N LEU A 406 12.32 4.12 34.65
CA LEU A 406 12.89 5.41 35.04
C LEU A 406 13.21 5.49 36.55
N SER A 407 12.39 4.85 37.39
CA SER A 407 12.73 4.65 38.80
C SER A 407 13.97 3.78 38.99
N SER A 408 14.12 2.71 38.19
CA SER A 408 15.31 1.85 38.20
C SER A 408 16.57 2.61 37.79
N LEU A 409 16.50 3.53 36.81
CA LEU A 409 17.63 4.37 36.43
C LEU A 409 18.13 5.23 37.60
N SER A 410 17.21 5.76 38.40
CA SER A 410 17.55 6.55 39.59
C SER A 410 18.11 5.66 40.71
N ALA A 411 17.52 4.48 40.91
CA ALA A 411 17.94 3.52 41.95
C ALA A 411 19.37 3.01 41.70
N ARG A 412 19.75 2.76 40.44
CA ARG A 412 21.12 2.41 40.04
C ARG A 412 22.15 3.49 40.38
N ARG A 413 21.70 4.73 40.56
CA ARG A 413 22.51 5.88 40.96
C ARG A 413 22.33 6.23 42.45
N GLY A 414 21.74 5.33 43.24
CA GLY A 414 21.63 5.46 44.70
C GLY A 414 20.47 6.32 45.20
N ALA A 415 19.48 6.65 44.36
CA ALA A 415 18.28 7.40 44.78
C ALA A 415 16.99 6.66 44.42
N THR A 416 16.04 6.62 45.36
CA THR A 416 14.72 6.05 45.13
C THR A 416 13.74 7.14 44.72
N ILE A 417 13.62 7.37 43.41
CA ILE A 417 12.73 8.41 42.87
C ILE A 417 11.62 7.75 42.04
N ALA A 418 10.38 8.10 42.34
CA ALA A 418 9.22 7.76 41.53
C ALA A 418 8.93 8.89 40.54
N LEU A 419 8.54 8.56 39.29
CA LEU A 419 8.02 9.62 38.43
C LEU A 419 6.68 10.13 38.93
N PRO A 420 6.47 11.45 38.78
CA PRO A 420 5.15 12.03 38.92
C PRO A 420 4.13 11.34 38.00
N PRO A 421 2.84 11.34 38.38
CA PRO A 421 1.80 10.72 37.57
C PRO A 421 1.71 11.39 36.19
N TRP A 422 1.34 10.59 35.20
CA TRP A 422 1.06 11.07 33.85
C TRP A 422 -0.11 12.05 33.87
N GLN A 423 0.09 13.21 33.26
CA GLN A 423 -0.92 14.25 33.12
C GLN A 423 -1.03 14.69 31.65
N PRO A 424 -2.18 15.24 31.22
CA PRO A 424 -2.26 15.90 29.93
C PRO A 424 -1.17 16.95 29.79
N ALA A 425 -0.37 16.88 28.72
CA ALA A 425 0.73 17.80 28.53
C ALA A 425 0.21 19.24 28.37
N GLY A 426 0.79 20.17 29.14
CA GLY A 426 0.50 21.61 29.08
C GLY A 426 1.70 22.44 28.63
N GLY A 427 1.47 23.71 28.29
CA GLY A 427 2.51 24.66 27.88
C GLY A 427 2.84 24.65 26.38
N LEU A 428 4.00 25.22 26.04
CA LEU A 428 4.55 25.23 24.67
C LEU A 428 4.94 23.81 24.24
N HIS A 429 4.90 23.52 22.93
CA HIS A 429 5.24 22.22 22.35
C HIS A 429 4.35 21.05 22.83
N THR A 430 3.04 21.29 22.91
CA THR A 430 2.03 20.25 23.17
C THR A 430 1.36 19.79 21.88
N TYR A 431 0.86 18.55 21.89
CA TYR A 431 0.37 17.85 20.69
C TYR A 431 -1.05 17.34 20.96
N HIS A 432 -1.96 18.28 21.22
CA HIS A 432 -3.39 17.99 21.37
C HIS A 432 -4.14 18.54 20.16
N SER A 433 -4.87 17.67 19.48
CA SER A 433 -5.75 18.04 18.36
C SER A 433 -6.99 17.16 18.39
N GLY A 434 -7.91 17.33 17.44
CA GLY A 434 -8.99 16.38 17.23
C GLY A 434 -8.49 14.93 17.13
N THR A 435 -7.32 14.71 16.54
CA THR A 435 -6.74 13.40 16.24
C THR A 435 -5.57 13.00 17.15
N SER A 436 -5.10 13.86 18.05
CA SER A 436 -3.92 13.57 18.90
C SER A 436 -4.19 13.85 20.38
N SER A 437 -3.59 13.03 21.23
CA SER A 437 -3.63 13.13 22.68
C SER A 437 -2.22 12.96 23.22
N HIS A 438 -1.75 13.94 24.00
CA HIS A 438 -0.39 13.98 24.53
C HIS A 438 -0.41 13.94 26.07
N MET A 439 0.21 12.92 26.64
CA MET A 439 0.43 12.76 28.09
C MET A 439 1.91 12.97 28.41
N ARG A 440 2.19 13.57 29.57
CA ARG A 440 3.53 13.90 30.01
C ARG A 440 3.69 13.60 31.50
N ALA A 441 4.84 13.06 31.87
CA ALA A 441 5.32 12.97 33.24
C ALA A 441 6.70 13.64 33.30
N CYS A 442 6.87 14.65 34.16
CA CYS A 442 8.12 15.40 34.28
C CYS A 442 8.64 15.39 35.70
N LEU A 443 9.94 15.16 35.85
CA LEU A 443 10.68 15.36 37.08
C LEU A 443 11.51 16.64 36.94
N ALA A 444 11.29 17.60 37.84
CA ALA A 444 12.05 18.85 37.88
C ALA A 444 13.17 18.77 38.92
N ALA A 445 14.29 19.44 38.65
CA ALA A 445 15.33 19.72 39.62
C ALA A 445 14.87 20.75 40.66
N PRO A 446 15.57 20.86 41.82
CA PRO A 446 15.21 21.82 42.86
C PRO A 446 15.17 23.29 42.40
N ASP A 447 15.92 23.63 41.35
CA ASP A 447 15.95 24.95 40.70
C ASP A 447 14.79 25.16 39.69
N GLY A 448 13.93 24.16 39.50
CA GLY A 448 12.81 24.18 38.56
C GLY A 448 13.17 23.74 37.14
N ALA A 449 14.44 23.43 36.84
CA ALA A 449 14.82 22.92 35.53
C ALA A 449 14.25 21.52 35.26
N SER A 450 13.82 21.24 34.04
CA SER A 450 13.31 19.90 33.68
C SER A 450 14.46 18.90 33.66
N ALA A 451 14.49 17.96 34.60
CA ALA A 451 15.52 16.93 34.70
C ALA A 451 15.22 15.72 33.82
N LEU A 452 14.01 15.17 33.95
CA LEU A 452 13.50 14.08 33.11
C LEU A 452 12.11 14.46 32.60
N ALA A 453 11.81 14.15 31.35
CA ALA A 453 10.45 14.19 30.84
C ALA A 453 10.15 12.93 30.03
N ALA A 454 9.07 12.25 30.38
CA ALA A 454 8.50 11.17 29.59
C ALA A 454 7.26 11.70 28.86
N ASN A 455 7.20 11.52 27.54
CA ASN A 455 6.03 11.88 26.74
C ASN A 455 5.41 10.62 26.12
N ALA A 456 4.08 10.58 26.08
CA ALA A 456 3.31 9.55 25.37
C ALA A 456 2.27 10.24 24.50
N ILE A 457 2.26 9.95 23.19
CA ILE A 457 1.31 10.53 22.24
C ILE A 457 0.59 9.42 21.50
N LEU A 458 -0.74 9.46 21.55
CA LEU A 458 -1.63 8.67 20.71
C LEU A 458 -2.15 9.57 19.59
N GLN A 459 -1.97 9.17 18.33
CA GLN A 459 -2.46 9.92 17.19
C GLN A 459 -3.19 9.03 16.16
N LEU A 460 -4.29 9.57 15.64
CA LEU A 460 -5.02 9.04 14.48
C LEU A 460 -4.53 9.71 13.20
N GLY A 461 -4.25 8.89 12.20
CA GLY A 461 -3.69 9.29 10.93
C GLY A 461 -2.20 9.64 11.02
N SER A 462 -1.54 9.50 9.88
CA SER A 462 -0.17 9.94 9.63
C SER A 462 -0.13 10.73 8.32
N LEU A 463 0.99 11.39 8.01
CA LEU A 463 1.22 11.94 6.67
C LEU A 463 1.22 10.85 5.59
N ARG A 464 1.43 9.59 5.96
CA ARG A 464 1.46 8.44 5.04
C ARG A 464 0.10 7.80 4.82
N SER A 465 -0.76 7.78 5.84
CA SER A 465 -2.07 7.16 5.75
C SER A 465 -3.07 7.76 6.74
N SER A 466 -4.27 8.04 6.26
CA SER A 466 -5.41 8.40 7.11
C SER A 466 -5.94 7.22 7.94
N SER A 467 -5.49 5.98 7.65
CA SER A 467 -5.81 4.78 8.42
C SER A 467 -4.72 4.36 9.43
N SER A 468 -3.63 5.13 9.54
CA SER A 468 -2.59 4.88 10.56
C SER A 468 -3.11 5.20 11.96
N VAL A 469 -2.66 4.46 12.95
CA VAL A 469 -2.63 4.87 14.35
C VAL A 469 -1.18 4.86 14.81
N ILE A 470 -0.77 5.97 15.42
CA ILE A 470 0.59 6.19 15.90
C ILE A 470 0.60 6.14 17.42
N GLY A 471 1.49 5.32 17.97
CA GLY A 471 1.88 5.34 19.37
C GLY A 471 3.29 5.88 19.50
N TYR A 472 3.46 7.01 20.16
CA TYR A 472 4.77 7.64 20.38
C TYR A 472 5.08 7.62 21.87
N VAL A 473 6.31 7.22 22.23
CA VAL A 473 6.81 7.28 23.60
C VAL A 473 8.25 7.78 23.55
N ASP A 474 8.59 8.74 24.41
CA ASP A 474 9.99 9.14 24.60
C ASP A 474 10.35 9.35 26.07
N LEU A 475 11.65 9.39 26.30
CA LEU A 475 12.30 9.90 27.49
C LEU A 475 13.31 10.96 27.05
N SER A 476 13.21 12.16 27.61
CA SER A 476 14.25 13.18 27.51
C SER A 476 14.90 13.45 28.86
N ILE A 477 16.22 13.66 28.83
CA ILE A 477 17.06 13.82 30.02
C ILE A 477 17.94 15.05 29.87
N ASN A 478 17.99 15.88 30.92
CA ASN A 478 19.05 16.85 31.16
C ASN A 478 19.96 16.30 32.26
N LEU A 479 21.17 15.89 31.91
CA LEU A 479 22.02 15.11 32.80
C LEU A 479 22.37 15.91 34.05
N ALA A 480 22.79 17.17 33.91
CA ALA A 480 23.14 18.03 35.05
C ALA A 480 21.95 18.26 36.01
N ALA A 481 20.77 18.54 35.46
CA ALA A 481 19.55 18.72 36.27
C ALA A 481 19.13 17.40 36.95
N TRP A 482 19.23 16.27 36.26
CA TRP A 482 18.93 14.96 36.84
C TRP A 482 19.89 14.59 37.98
N ARG A 483 21.18 14.89 37.83
CA ARG A 483 22.16 14.76 38.92
C ARG A 483 21.75 15.55 40.15
N ASN A 484 21.28 16.79 39.99
CA ASN A 484 20.81 17.60 41.11
C ASN A 484 19.61 16.94 41.82
N VAL A 485 18.68 16.34 41.06
CA VAL A 485 17.56 15.59 41.66
C VAL A 485 18.05 14.36 42.43
N LEU A 486 19.00 13.61 41.88
CA LEU A 486 19.56 12.42 42.53
C LEU A 486 20.20 12.76 43.87
N VAL A 487 21.03 13.81 43.90
CA VAL A 487 21.70 14.28 45.12
C VAL A 487 20.69 14.80 46.15
N ASP A 488 19.72 15.60 45.72
CA ASP A 488 18.63 16.10 46.59
C ASP A 488 17.79 14.96 47.18
N SER A 489 17.65 13.86 46.43
CA SER A 489 16.95 12.65 46.86
C SER A 489 17.83 11.67 47.67
N GLY A 490 19.03 12.08 48.07
CA GLY A 490 19.90 11.34 48.99
C GLY A 490 20.98 10.46 48.33
N ALA A 491 21.17 10.52 47.01
CA ALA A 491 22.29 9.82 46.37
C ALA A 491 23.65 10.43 46.74
N SER A 492 24.62 9.58 47.09
CA SER A 492 26.01 10.00 47.31
C SER A 492 26.82 9.84 46.02
N LEU A 493 26.83 10.89 45.19
CA LEU A 493 27.52 10.89 43.90
C LEU A 493 28.78 11.79 43.94
N PRO A 494 30.00 11.25 43.72
CA PRO A 494 31.21 12.05 43.52
C PRO A 494 31.05 13.09 42.42
N VAL A 495 31.73 14.23 42.51
CA VAL A 495 31.60 15.35 41.54
C VAL A 495 31.76 14.87 40.09
N ASP A 496 32.73 13.97 39.85
CA ASP A 496 33.05 13.42 38.53
C ASP A 496 32.30 12.12 38.20
N ALA A 497 31.29 11.75 38.99
CA ALA A 497 30.50 10.55 38.72
C ALA A 497 29.80 10.67 37.36
N ASP A 498 29.99 9.64 36.52
CA ASP A 498 29.33 9.55 35.23
C ASP A 498 27.83 9.27 35.43
N ILE A 499 27.02 10.17 34.88
CA ILE A 499 25.56 10.17 34.99
C ILE A 499 24.91 9.83 33.65
N ARG A 500 25.70 9.67 32.57
CA ARG A 500 25.22 9.24 31.26
C ARG A 500 24.46 7.93 31.39
N LEU A 501 23.54 7.68 30.46
CA LEU A 501 22.92 6.36 30.35
C LEU A 501 23.97 5.40 29.79
N SER A 502 24.10 4.22 30.38
CA SER A 502 24.84 3.12 29.75
C SER A 502 24.07 2.58 28.55
N LEU A 503 24.74 1.92 27.60
CA LEU A 503 24.06 1.29 26.46
C LEU A 503 23.00 0.25 26.88
N PRO A 504 23.21 -0.62 27.89
CA PRO A 504 22.15 -1.49 28.42
C PRO A 504 20.94 -0.71 28.97
N GLU A 505 21.16 0.43 29.63
CA GLU A 505 20.06 1.29 30.09
C GLU A 505 19.29 1.91 28.92
N VAL A 506 19.96 2.30 27.83
CA VAL A 506 19.30 2.77 26.60
C VAL A 506 18.44 1.66 25.99
N ILE A 507 18.97 0.44 25.89
CA ILE A 507 18.24 -0.73 25.36
C ILE A 507 16.97 -0.98 26.15
N GLU A 508 17.02 -0.78 27.46
CA GLU A 508 15.86 -0.98 28.31
C GLU A 508 14.83 0.12 28.26
N VAL A 509 15.27 1.38 28.16
CA VAL A 509 14.36 2.50 27.89
C VAL A 509 13.67 2.29 26.54
N LEU A 510 14.39 1.88 25.50
CA LEU A 510 13.82 1.56 24.19
C LEU A 510 12.86 0.37 24.23
N THR A 511 13.22 -0.71 24.91
CA THR A 511 12.38 -1.90 25.08
C THR A 511 11.09 -1.58 25.82
N SER A 512 11.17 -0.77 26.88
CA SER A 512 9.99 -0.35 27.62
C SER A 512 9.16 0.68 26.84
N ALA A 513 9.80 1.60 26.11
CA ALA A 513 9.10 2.52 25.22
C ALA A 513 8.35 1.77 24.12
N TRP A 514 8.95 0.70 23.58
CA TRP A 514 8.29 -0.21 22.64
C TRP A 514 7.05 -0.83 23.27
N SER A 515 7.20 -1.50 24.42
CA SER A 515 6.07 -2.12 25.13
C SER A 515 4.95 -1.11 25.42
N THR A 516 5.29 0.10 25.88
CA THR A 516 4.31 1.18 26.12
C THR A 516 3.63 1.63 24.82
N ALA A 517 4.39 1.82 23.74
CA ALA A 517 3.85 2.25 22.45
C ALA A 517 2.82 1.25 21.90
N LEU A 518 3.05 -0.07 22.07
CA LEU A 518 2.11 -1.13 21.66
C LEU A 518 0.79 -1.09 22.40
N VAL A 519 0.77 -0.59 23.63
CA VAL A 519 -0.45 -0.50 24.45
C VAL A 519 -1.29 0.72 24.09
N LEU A 520 -0.69 1.82 23.62
CA LEU A 520 -1.43 3.07 23.36
C LEU A 520 -2.64 2.90 22.40
N PRO A 521 -2.54 2.14 21.28
CA PRO A 521 -3.69 1.90 20.40
C PRO A 521 -4.89 1.25 21.11
N THR A 522 -4.70 0.48 22.18
CA THR A 522 -5.83 -0.19 22.86
C THR A 522 -6.78 0.79 23.54
N ALA A 523 -6.36 2.04 23.78
CA ALA A 523 -7.21 3.14 24.26
C ALA A 523 -8.39 3.45 23.33
N LEU A 524 -8.31 3.04 22.06
CA LEU A 524 -9.37 3.23 21.08
C LEU A 524 -10.52 2.24 21.25
N ALA A 525 -10.38 1.24 22.12
CA ALA A 525 -11.39 0.22 22.43
C ALA A 525 -11.93 -0.53 21.19
N VAL A 526 -11.07 -0.74 20.19
CA VAL A 526 -11.34 -1.56 19.01
C VAL A 526 -10.53 -2.85 19.13
N SER A 527 -11.14 -3.99 18.78
CA SER A 527 -10.40 -5.25 18.65
C SER A 527 -9.55 -5.20 17.38
N TYR A 528 -8.25 -4.98 17.55
CA TYR A 528 -7.30 -4.85 16.43
C TYR A 528 -6.75 -6.18 15.95
N ASP A 529 -6.83 -7.21 16.80
CA ASP A 529 -6.23 -8.51 16.54
C ASP A 529 -6.89 -9.20 15.33
N GLU A 530 -8.15 -8.86 15.05
CA GLU A 530 -8.97 -9.41 13.96
C GLU A 530 -9.02 -8.53 12.71
N MET A 531 -8.38 -7.34 12.74
CA MET A 531 -8.39 -6.43 11.59
C MET A 531 -7.23 -6.75 10.63
N PRO A 532 -7.50 -6.83 9.30
CA PRO A 532 -6.44 -6.95 8.31
C PRO A 532 -5.53 -5.73 8.31
N LEU A 533 -4.23 -5.95 8.12
CA LEU A 533 -3.24 -4.87 8.03
C LEU A 533 -3.23 -4.28 6.61
N ALA A 534 -3.19 -2.95 6.51
CA ALA A 534 -3.08 -2.23 5.24
C ALA A 534 -1.61 -2.05 4.80
N ALA A 535 -0.68 -2.19 5.73
CA ALA A 535 0.76 -2.21 5.50
C ALA A 535 1.45 -2.93 6.66
N PRO A 536 2.70 -3.42 6.50
CA PRO A 536 3.45 -3.98 7.61
C PRO A 536 3.63 -2.95 8.72
N PRO A 537 3.14 -3.22 9.94
CA PRO A 537 3.33 -2.33 11.08
C PRO A 537 4.80 -2.34 11.48
N PHE A 538 5.26 -1.24 12.04
CA PHE A 538 6.63 -1.14 12.53
C PHE A 538 6.73 -0.21 13.72
N ILE A 539 7.83 -0.34 14.45
CA ILE A 539 8.26 0.60 15.46
C ILE A 539 9.62 1.17 15.09
N GLU A 540 9.72 2.49 15.01
CA GLU A 540 10.98 3.21 14.83
C GLU A 540 11.50 3.65 16.20
N MET A 541 12.77 3.35 16.47
CA MET A 541 13.45 3.66 17.71
C MET A 541 14.61 4.60 17.42
N HIS A 542 14.75 5.64 18.24
CA HIS A 542 15.74 6.68 18.04
C HIS A 542 16.48 6.95 19.33
N LEU A 543 17.79 7.17 19.19
CA LEU A 543 18.64 7.75 20.21
C LEU A 543 19.24 9.03 19.65
N ARG A 544 19.04 10.15 20.35
CA ARG A 544 19.53 11.46 19.94
C ARG A 544 20.21 12.15 21.11
N ALA A 545 21.41 12.64 20.87
CA ALA A 545 22.07 13.65 21.69
C ALA A 545 21.58 15.03 21.24
N GLY A 546 21.10 15.84 22.17
CA GLY A 546 20.57 17.16 21.86
C GLY A 546 21.61 18.26 22.00
N THR A 547 21.22 19.37 22.61
CA THR A 547 22.06 20.57 22.71
C THR A 547 22.18 21.02 24.15
N ARG A 548 23.38 21.47 24.53
CA ARG A 548 23.67 21.97 25.87
C ARG A 548 24.10 23.43 25.79
N ALA A 549 23.61 24.25 26.72
CA ALA A 549 24.03 25.64 26.81
C ALA A 549 25.56 25.72 27.02
N ASP A 550 26.22 26.57 26.25
CA ASP A 550 27.64 26.88 26.43
C ASP A 550 27.82 28.07 27.39
N SER A 551 29.06 28.23 27.87
CA SER A 551 29.42 29.34 28.76
C SER A 551 29.38 30.72 28.10
N GLY A 552 29.22 30.79 26.77
CA GLY A 552 29.10 32.02 25.98
C GLY A 552 27.66 32.44 25.68
N GLY A 553 26.67 31.71 26.17
CA GLY A 553 25.24 31.97 25.93
C GLY A 553 24.69 31.38 24.62
N GLY A 554 25.49 30.57 23.92
CA GLY A 554 25.07 29.75 22.79
C GLY A 554 24.68 28.33 23.21
N TYR A 555 24.41 27.46 22.24
CA TYR A 555 24.14 26.04 22.45
C TYR A 555 25.09 25.19 21.62
N ARG A 556 25.78 24.25 22.27
CA ARG A 556 26.63 23.25 21.62
C ARG A 556 25.82 21.99 21.34
N GLN A 557 25.93 21.48 20.12
CA GLN A 557 25.44 20.14 19.76
C GLN A 557 26.30 19.07 20.44
N LEU A 558 25.64 18.17 21.17
CA LEU A 558 26.28 17.02 21.80
C LEU A 558 26.42 15.87 20.80
N SER A 559 27.48 15.09 20.96
CA SER A 559 27.60 13.75 20.37
C SER A 559 26.89 12.71 21.25
N LEU A 560 26.61 11.53 20.70
CA LEU A 560 26.08 10.39 21.45
C LEU A 560 27.03 10.03 22.61
N ALA A 561 28.35 10.09 22.39
CA ALA A 561 29.34 9.84 23.44
C ALA A 561 29.33 10.90 24.56
N ASP A 562 28.92 12.14 24.29
CA ASP A 562 28.75 13.16 25.34
C ASP A 562 27.55 12.87 26.27
N ALA A 563 26.63 12.01 25.84
CA ALA A 563 25.28 11.88 26.40
C ALA A 563 24.95 10.44 26.88
N VAL A 564 25.59 9.44 26.28
CA VAL A 564 25.47 8.01 26.55
C VAL A 564 26.88 7.44 26.74
N ASP A 565 27.05 6.55 27.71
CA ASP A 565 28.26 5.75 27.84
C ASP A 565 28.26 4.61 26.83
N LEU A 566 29.09 4.78 25.80
CA LEU A 566 29.29 3.85 24.70
C LEU A 566 30.57 3.01 24.87
N SER A 567 31.20 3.03 26.05
CA SER A 567 32.47 2.34 26.30
C SER A 567 32.41 0.82 26.02
N ILE A 568 31.25 0.19 26.23
CA ILE A 568 31.02 -1.23 25.93
C ILE A 568 31.17 -1.58 24.43
N LEU A 569 31.06 -0.59 23.54
CA LEU A 569 31.27 -0.77 22.10
C LEU A 569 32.75 -0.70 21.69
N GLY A 570 33.65 -0.44 22.64
CA GLY A 570 35.09 -0.32 22.36
C GLY A 570 35.46 0.96 21.61
N GLU A 571 36.66 0.96 21.02
CA GLU A 571 37.18 2.09 20.26
C GLU A 571 36.39 2.32 18.96
N THR A 572 36.36 3.58 18.50
CA THR A 572 35.72 3.96 17.24
C THR A 572 36.63 4.84 16.40
N SER A 573 36.51 4.70 15.08
CA SER A 573 37.13 5.58 14.10
C SER A 573 36.29 6.83 13.78
N GLU A 574 35.02 6.87 14.21
CA GLU A 574 34.11 7.99 13.99
C GLU A 574 34.26 9.07 15.05
N VAL A 575 34.33 10.33 14.60
CA VAL A 575 34.67 11.48 15.47
C VAL A 575 33.42 12.13 16.08
N PHE A 576 32.28 12.09 15.38
CA PHE A 576 31.08 12.83 15.83
C PHE A 576 29.78 12.29 15.25
N ARG A 577 28.91 11.77 16.11
CA ARG A 577 27.55 11.33 15.79
C ARG A 577 26.58 11.91 16.82
N SER A 578 25.52 12.60 16.39
CA SER A 578 24.54 13.19 17.30
C SER A 578 23.23 12.40 17.39
N GLU A 579 22.98 11.51 16.45
CA GLU A 579 21.75 10.71 16.44
C GLU A 579 21.94 9.37 15.73
N THR A 580 21.06 8.45 16.07
CA THR A 580 20.91 7.16 15.41
C THR A 580 19.49 6.64 15.57
N GLY A 581 19.12 5.65 14.77
CA GLY A 581 17.89 4.93 14.98
C GLY A 581 17.85 3.61 14.24
N LEU A 582 16.91 2.78 14.66
CA LEU A 582 16.62 1.48 14.09
C LEU A 582 15.11 1.31 13.98
N ARG A 583 14.65 0.43 13.11
CA ARG A 583 13.24 0.09 12.96
C ARG A 583 13.08 -1.42 13.14
N VAL A 584 12.00 -1.81 13.82
CA VAL A 584 11.54 -3.20 13.81
C VAL A 584 10.20 -3.27 13.09
N VAL A 585 10.15 -4.03 12.00
CA VAL A 585 8.89 -4.36 11.33
C VAL A 585 8.28 -5.58 12.01
N GLY A 586 6.96 -5.59 12.18
CA GLY A 586 6.24 -6.63 12.92
C GLY A 586 6.48 -6.58 14.42
N PRO A 587 6.16 -5.47 15.11
CA PRO A 587 6.55 -5.27 16.50
C PRO A 587 5.70 -6.06 17.52
N PHE A 588 4.79 -6.92 17.07
CA PHE A 588 3.79 -7.60 17.90
C PHE A 588 4.18 -9.05 18.25
N GLY A 589 3.59 -9.60 19.30
CA GLY A 589 3.72 -11.02 19.66
C GLY A 589 5.08 -11.42 20.25
N LEU A 590 6.02 -10.48 20.37
CA LEU A 590 7.32 -10.71 21.00
C LEU A 590 7.23 -10.52 22.51
N ASN A 591 7.79 -11.47 23.26
CA ASN A 591 8.02 -11.27 24.69
C ASN A 591 9.12 -10.23 24.92
N ARG A 592 9.21 -9.71 26.15
CA ARG A 592 10.16 -8.65 26.50
C ARG A 592 11.62 -9.02 26.22
N ALA A 593 12.02 -10.27 26.49
CA ALA A 593 13.38 -10.73 26.23
C ALA A 593 13.72 -10.71 24.72
N SER A 594 12.75 -11.05 23.87
CA SER A 594 12.90 -11.00 22.41
C SER A 594 12.95 -9.56 21.89
N GLN A 595 12.12 -8.66 22.44
CA GLN A 595 12.18 -7.22 22.12
C GLN A 595 13.56 -6.65 22.48
N ARG A 596 14.00 -6.87 23.72
CA ARG A 596 15.31 -6.49 24.26
C ARG A 596 16.45 -6.97 23.37
N ARG A 597 16.41 -8.25 22.97
CA ARG A 597 17.38 -8.84 22.04
C ARG A 597 17.40 -8.15 20.68
N MET A 598 16.25 -7.90 20.07
CA MET A 598 16.18 -7.20 18.77
C MET A 598 16.72 -5.76 18.85
N VAL A 599 16.44 -5.04 19.94
CA VAL A 599 17.00 -3.69 20.15
C VAL A 599 18.52 -3.74 20.27
N ALA A 600 19.04 -4.70 21.03
CA ALA A 600 20.48 -4.90 21.21
C ALA A 600 21.17 -5.27 19.88
N GLU A 601 20.63 -6.23 19.14
CA GLU A 601 21.13 -6.63 17.81
C GLU A 601 21.12 -5.44 16.83
N GLY A 602 20.05 -4.62 16.84
CA GLY A 602 19.98 -3.45 15.97
C GLY A 602 20.98 -2.35 16.33
N LEU A 603 21.27 -2.15 17.62
CA LEU A 603 22.29 -1.17 18.05
C LEU A 603 23.72 -1.67 17.81
N ASP A 604 23.96 -2.98 17.95
CA ASP A 604 25.22 -3.64 17.62
C ASP A 604 25.55 -3.49 16.12
N GLU A 605 24.58 -3.77 15.23
CA GLU A 605 24.75 -3.57 13.79
C GLU A 605 25.01 -2.10 13.42
N LEU A 606 24.32 -1.17 14.08
CA LEU A 606 24.57 0.26 13.90
C LEU A 606 25.97 0.66 14.37
N ALA A 607 26.41 0.17 15.52
CA ALA A 607 27.74 0.46 16.07
C ALA A 607 28.87 0.02 15.14
N LEU A 608 28.74 -1.15 14.48
CA LEU A 608 29.66 -1.57 13.42
C LEU A 608 29.70 -0.55 12.27
N GLY A 609 28.53 -0.04 11.87
CA GLY A 609 28.40 1.02 10.87
C GLY A 609 28.98 2.38 11.31
N TRP A 610 29.13 2.62 12.61
CA TRP A 610 29.79 3.78 13.20
C TRP A 610 31.31 3.59 13.30
N GLY A 611 31.85 2.48 12.82
CA GLY A 611 33.28 2.20 12.85
C GLY A 611 33.80 1.80 14.22
N HIS A 612 32.94 1.26 15.10
CA HIS A 612 33.36 0.39 16.19
C HIS A 612 33.69 -0.98 15.62
N PHE A 613 34.90 -1.48 15.82
CA PHE A 613 35.37 -2.74 15.21
C PHE A 613 35.75 -3.82 16.23
N ASP A 614 35.83 -3.48 17.52
CA ASP A 614 36.17 -4.38 18.63
C ASP A 614 34.99 -4.54 19.61
N ILE A 615 33.76 -4.56 19.12
CA ILE A 615 32.56 -4.69 19.96
C ILE A 615 32.52 -6.09 20.58
N ASP A 616 32.37 -6.17 21.90
CA ASP A 616 32.08 -7.42 22.61
C ASP A 616 30.56 -7.60 22.74
N SER A 617 29.94 -8.13 21.67
CA SER A 617 28.49 -8.33 21.64
C SER A 617 28.04 -9.32 22.73
N GLU A 618 28.85 -10.32 23.10
CA GLU A 618 28.52 -11.26 24.18
C GLU A 618 28.44 -10.56 25.54
N ALA A 619 29.37 -9.66 25.84
CA ALA A 619 29.31 -8.84 27.05
C ALA A 619 28.06 -7.93 27.07
N LEU A 620 27.73 -7.29 25.94
CA LEU A 620 26.51 -6.50 25.81
C LEU A 620 25.26 -7.34 26.10
N PHE A 621 25.13 -8.51 25.49
CA PHE A 621 23.99 -9.41 25.71
C PHE A 621 23.93 -9.95 27.14
N ALA A 622 25.07 -10.20 27.78
CA ALA A 622 25.13 -10.62 29.17
C ALA A 622 24.59 -9.54 30.13
N GLU A 623 25.07 -8.30 30.01
CA GLU A 623 24.64 -7.19 30.89
C GLU A 623 23.15 -6.88 30.76
N ILE A 624 22.63 -6.99 29.54
CA ILE A 624 21.22 -6.78 29.26
C ILE A 624 20.35 -7.90 29.85
N THR A 625 20.87 -9.13 29.96
CA THR A 625 20.15 -10.26 30.56
C THR A 625 20.00 -10.09 32.07
N ASP A 626 21.02 -9.53 32.73
CA ASP A 626 21.04 -9.29 34.18
C ASP A 626 20.19 -8.09 34.63
N TRP A 627 19.60 -7.35 33.70
CA TRP A 627 18.72 -6.22 34.00
C TRP A 627 17.33 -6.69 34.42
N LEU A 628 17.16 -6.89 35.73
CA LEU A 628 15.89 -7.13 36.42
C LEU A 628 15.23 -5.78 36.81
N LEU A 629 13.93 -5.66 36.51
CA LEU A 629 13.09 -4.53 36.92
C LEU A 629 12.56 -4.69 38.35
#